data_AF-A0A937XIC5-F1
#
_entry.id   AF-A0A937XIC5-F1
#
_cell.length_a   1.000
_cell.length_b   1.000
_cell.length_c   1.000
_cell.angle_alpha   90.00
_cell.angle_beta   90.00
_cell.angle_gamma   90.00
#
_symmetry.space_group_name_H-M   'P 1'
#
loop_
_entity.id
_entity.type
_entity.pdbx_description
1 polymer ?
#
loop_
_entity_poly.entity_id
_entity_poly.type
_entity_poly.pdbx_seq_one_letter_code
_entity_poly.pdbx_strand_id
1 'polypeptide(L)'
;MLYQYKRDLSKVIDGDRIFYGEGRGETGVCLHIPLRNHVAGGAPNEDHALMVELCNNLIRYLLYKRPVKGPEAWDYDGEKAGELYTVCGDNPTTSGIVIVDKNYDGGMKLQVVLDKTFGANEMSIRWKNGMVGDEFLLKDYLEYLKQALATGELASEQD
;
A
#
# COMPACT_ATOMS: atom_id res chain seq x y z
N MET A 1 -5.99 -11.73 -4.73
CA MET A 1 -4.54 -11.40 -4.82
C MET A 1 -4.28 -10.98 -6.25
N LEU A 2 -3.51 -9.91 -6.42
CA LEU A 2 -3.03 -9.43 -7.71
C LEU A 2 -1.96 -10.41 -8.24
N TYR A 3 -2.01 -10.73 -9.53
CA TYR A 3 -1.15 -11.75 -10.15
C TYR A 3 0.28 -11.24 -10.40
N GLN A 4 1.24 -11.61 -9.55
CA GLN A 4 2.68 -11.47 -9.82
C GLN A 4 3.54 -12.36 -8.90
N TYR A 5 4.80 -12.60 -9.28
CA TYR A 5 5.80 -13.30 -8.47
C TYR A 5 6.06 -12.57 -7.14
N LYS A 6 6.18 -13.34 -6.05
CA LYS A 6 6.43 -12.81 -4.69
C LYS A 6 7.74 -12.01 -4.68
N ARG A 7 7.70 -10.77 -4.17
CA ARG A 7 8.90 -9.95 -3.95
C ARG A 7 9.25 -9.89 -2.46
N ASP A 8 10.55 -9.82 -2.18
CA ASP A 8 11.05 -9.65 -0.82
C ASP A 8 10.98 -8.18 -0.43
N LEU A 9 9.87 -7.79 0.21
CA LEU A 9 9.68 -6.42 0.69
C LEU A 9 10.67 -6.05 1.79
N SER A 10 11.19 -7.04 2.55
CA SER A 10 12.11 -6.78 3.67
C SER A 10 13.43 -6.17 3.21
N LYS A 11 13.87 -6.46 1.98
CA LYS A 11 15.10 -5.89 1.42
C LYS A 11 14.93 -4.44 0.95
N VAL A 12 13.72 -4.07 0.57
CA VAL A 12 13.44 -2.80 -0.11
C VAL A 12 12.81 -1.77 0.82
N ILE A 13 11.99 -2.18 1.80
CA ILE A 13 11.37 -1.26 2.75
C ILE A 13 12.37 -0.85 3.84
N ASP A 14 12.42 0.45 4.12
CA ASP A 14 13.11 1.00 5.29
C ASP A 14 12.17 1.05 6.50
N GLY A 15 12.20 -0.02 7.31
CA GLY A 15 11.31 -0.23 8.46
C GLY A 15 11.37 0.85 9.53
N ASP A 16 12.53 1.46 9.73
CA ASP A 16 12.75 2.48 10.77
C ASP A 16 12.12 3.83 10.39
N ARG A 17 11.86 4.03 9.10
CA ARG A 17 11.36 5.30 8.55
C ARG A 17 9.90 5.23 8.11
N ILE A 18 9.21 4.10 8.29
CA ILE A 18 7.78 4.01 7.99
C ILE A 18 7.01 4.88 8.98
N PHE A 19 6.16 5.78 8.48
CA PHE A 19 5.38 6.68 9.32
C PHE A 19 3.98 6.93 8.77
N TYR A 20 3.06 7.20 9.69
CA TYR A 20 1.69 7.61 9.41
C TYR A 20 1.60 9.13 9.57
N GLY A 21 1.06 9.84 8.59
CA GLY A 21 1.00 11.30 8.59
C GLY A 21 0.12 11.88 7.49
N GLU A 22 0.27 13.19 7.24
CA GLU A 22 -0.47 13.89 6.19
C GLU A 22 0.04 13.51 4.79
N GLY A 23 -0.89 13.26 3.87
CA GLY A 23 -0.56 13.05 2.46
C GLY A 23 0.01 14.32 1.82
N ARG A 24 1.02 14.17 0.96
CA ARG A 24 1.55 15.30 0.18
C ARG A 24 0.55 15.73 -0.88
N GLY A 25 0.11 16.99 -0.81
CA GLY A 25 -0.64 17.67 -1.87
C GLY A 25 -2.16 17.49 -1.86
N GLU A 26 -2.73 16.69 -0.95
CA GLU A 26 -4.17 16.49 -0.82
C GLU A 26 -4.59 16.39 0.66
N THR A 27 -5.85 16.74 0.96
CA THR A 27 -6.47 16.51 2.27
C THR A 27 -6.60 15.01 2.54
N GLY A 28 -5.91 14.49 3.55
CA GLY A 28 -6.08 13.10 3.99
C GLY A 28 -4.86 12.54 4.73
N VAL A 29 -5.07 11.39 5.35
CA VAL A 29 -4.03 10.63 6.04
C VAL A 29 -3.38 9.61 5.11
N CYS A 30 -2.09 9.38 5.31
CA CYS A 30 -1.25 8.57 4.45
C CYS A 30 -0.30 7.71 5.30
N LEU A 31 -0.07 6.48 4.87
CA LEU A 31 1.03 5.66 5.34
C LEU A 31 2.18 5.80 4.35
N HIS A 32 3.31 6.33 4.82
CA HIS A 32 4.52 6.52 4.06
C HIS A 32 5.48 5.36 4.31
N ILE A 33 5.93 4.71 3.25
CA ILE A 33 6.77 3.51 3.28
C ILE A 33 8.04 3.81 2.46
N PRO A 34 9.06 4.41 3.08
CA PRO A 34 10.30 4.72 2.40
C PRO A 34 11.01 3.46 1.90
N LEU A 35 11.63 3.58 0.73
CA LEU A 35 12.39 2.53 0.10
C LEU A 35 13.90 2.80 0.30
N ARG A 36 14.65 1.74 0.60
CA ARG A 36 16.12 1.74 0.62
C ARG A 36 16.65 1.01 -0.60
N ASN A 37 17.80 1.46 -1.12
CA ASN A 37 18.51 0.85 -2.25
C ASN A 37 17.67 0.67 -3.54
N HIS A 38 16.52 1.32 -3.62
CA HIS A 38 15.63 1.33 -4.78
C HIS A 38 15.50 2.77 -5.26
N VAL A 39 15.26 3.00 -6.54
CA VAL A 39 14.99 4.34 -7.10
C VAL A 39 13.66 4.31 -7.83
N ALA A 40 12.62 4.93 -7.23
CA ALA A 40 11.30 5.04 -7.80
C ALA A 40 11.34 5.59 -9.24
N GLY A 41 10.65 4.91 -10.16
CA GLY A 41 10.61 5.27 -11.57
C GLY A 41 11.93 5.01 -12.31
N GLY A 42 12.93 4.40 -11.66
CA GLY A 42 14.19 3.98 -12.28
C GLY A 42 14.09 2.62 -12.96
N ALA A 43 13.14 1.77 -12.54
CA ALA A 43 12.92 0.44 -13.07
C ALA A 43 11.42 0.10 -13.08
N PRO A 44 10.66 0.50 -14.13
CA PRO A 44 9.19 0.44 -14.13
C PRO A 44 8.59 -0.95 -13.82
N ASN A 45 9.22 -2.03 -14.30
CA ASN A 45 8.77 -3.39 -14.04
C ASN A 45 8.99 -3.81 -12.58
N GLU A 46 10.06 -3.32 -11.96
CA GLU A 46 10.37 -3.58 -10.55
C GLU A 46 9.51 -2.72 -9.64
N ASP A 47 9.34 -1.44 -9.98
CA ASP A 47 8.39 -0.51 -9.35
C ASP A 47 6.99 -1.12 -9.27
N HIS A 48 6.49 -1.63 -10.40
CA HIS A 48 5.19 -2.28 -10.48
C HIS A 48 5.12 -3.53 -9.61
N ALA A 49 6.15 -4.39 -9.68
CA ALA A 49 6.22 -5.60 -8.87
C ALA A 49 6.20 -5.31 -7.36
N LEU A 50 6.91 -4.27 -6.92
CA LEU A 50 6.95 -3.86 -5.52
C LEU A 50 5.59 -3.32 -5.06
N MET A 51 4.94 -2.51 -5.88
CA MET A 51 3.60 -2.00 -5.57
C MET A 51 2.56 -3.12 -5.49
N VAL A 52 2.61 -4.07 -6.42
CA VAL A 52 1.71 -5.24 -6.42
C VAL A 52 1.94 -6.11 -5.18
N GLU A 53 3.18 -6.35 -4.79
CA GLU A 53 3.49 -7.11 -3.58
C GLU A 53 3.01 -6.39 -2.31
N LEU A 54 3.21 -5.07 -2.22
CA LEU A 54 2.68 -4.27 -1.11
C LEU A 54 1.15 -4.33 -1.06
N CYS A 55 0.46 -4.20 -2.20
CA CYS A 55 -0.99 -4.38 -2.29
C CYS A 55 -1.42 -5.77 -1.82
N ASN A 56 -0.72 -6.83 -2.24
CA ASN A 56 -1.01 -8.19 -1.82
C ASN A 56 -0.82 -8.39 -0.31
N ASN A 57 0.23 -7.81 0.27
CA ASN A 57 0.46 -7.84 1.70
C ASN A 57 -0.66 -7.11 2.46
N LEU A 58 -1.04 -5.91 2.02
CA LEU A 58 -2.14 -5.15 2.59
C LEU A 58 -3.47 -5.92 2.51
N ILE A 59 -3.81 -6.51 1.36
CA ILE A 59 -5.03 -7.32 1.20
C ILE A 59 -5.02 -8.52 2.16
N ARG A 60 -3.89 -9.22 2.28
CA ARG A 60 -3.75 -10.34 3.24
C ARG A 60 -3.95 -9.88 4.67
N TYR A 61 -3.39 -8.72 5.02
CA TYR A 61 -3.59 -8.13 6.34
C TYR A 61 -5.08 -7.89 6.60
N LEU A 62 -5.75 -7.18 5.68
CA LEU A 62 -7.15 -6.79 5.83
C LEU A 62 -8.11 -7.99 5.93
N LEU A 63 -7.85 -9.06 5.16
CA LEU A 63 -8.71 -10.25 5.15
C LEU A 63 -8.46 -11.20 6.32
N TYR A 64 -7.19 -11.35 6.76
CA TYR A 64 -6.79 -12.47 7.61
C TYR A 64 -5.99 -12.12 8.87
N LYS A 65 -5.28 -10.98 8.89
CA LYS A 65 -4.36 -10.64 10.00
C LYS A 65 -4.84 -9.48 10.87
N ARG A 66 -5.79 -8.68 10.37
CA ARG A 66 -6.34 -7.54 11.10
C ARG A 66 -7.06 -8.02 12.37
N PRO A 67 -6.64 -7.59 13.57
CA PRO A 67 -7.22 -8.06 14.83
C PRO A 67 -8.70 -7.65 15.01
N VAL A 68 -9.03 -6.42 14.59
CA VAL A 68 -10.38 -5.87 14.63
C VAL A 68 -10.84 -5.65 13.21
N LYS A 69 -11.76 -6.48 12.70
CA LYS A 69 -12.49 -6.12 11.48
C LYS A 69 -13.24 -4.84 11.82
N GLY A 70 -13.07 -3.79 11.01
CA GLY A 70 -13.82 -2.54 11.20
C GLY A 70 -15.34 -2.79 11.22
N PRO A 71 -16.16 -1.74 11.33
CA PRO A 71 -17.62 -1.90 11.37
C PRO A 71 -18.19 -2.68 10.16
N GLU A 72 -17.45 -2.77 9.06
CA GLU A 72 -17.76 -3.54 7.87
C GLU A 72 -16.90 -4.81 7.77
N ALA A 73 -17.50 -5.92 7.34
CA ALA A 73 -16.75 -7.09 6.90
C ALA A 73 -16.03 -6.74 5.59
N TRP A 74 -14.72 -6.47 5.65
CA TRP A 74 -13.91 -6.20 4.45
C TRP A 74 -13.98 -7.39 3.48
N ASP A 75 -14.34 -7.16 2.21
CA ASP A 75 -14.23 -8.17 1.15
C ASP A 75 -13.57 -7.57 -0.10
N TYR A 76 -12.46 -8.15 -0.52
CA TYR A 76 -11.67 -7.66 -1.65
C TYR A 76 -12.39 -7.90 -2.98
N ASP A 77 -12.64 -6.83 -3.74
CA ASP A 77 -13.17 -6.91 -5.11
C ASP A 77 -12.02 -7.05 -6.11
N GLY A 78 -11.68 -8.28 -6.48
CA GLY A 78 -10.64 -8.55 -7.46
C GLY A 78 -11.00 -8.20 -8.91
N GLU A 79 -12.29 -8.07 -9.23
CA GLU A 79 -12.75 -7.71 -10.58
C GLU A 79 -12.71 -6.19 -10.79
N LYS A 80 -12.91 -5.41 -9.72
CA LYS A 80 -12.87 -3.94 -9.76
C LYS A 80 -11.55 -3.34 -9.27
N ALA A 81 -10.67 -4.13 -8.65
CA ALA A 81 -9.31 -3.70 -8.37
C ALA A 81 -8.59 -3.40 -9.69
N GLY A 82 -8.08 -2.18 -9.83
CA GLY A 82 -7.56 -1.69 -11.09
C GLY A 82 -6.40 -0.72 -10.91
N GLU A 83 -5.56 -0.65 -11.94
CA GLU A 83 -4.45 0.28 -12.03
C GLU A 83 -4.94 1.61 -12.61
N LEU A 84 -4.57 2.72 -11.99
CA LEU A 84 -4.77 4.05 -12.54
C LEU A 84 -3.54 4.46 -13.34
N TYR A 85 -3.71 4.55 -14.67
CA TYR A 85 -2.94 5.16 -15.77
C TYR A 85 -1.40 5.16 -15.77
N THR A 86 -0.69 5.15 -14.64
CA THR A 86 0.76 4.96 -14.50
C THR A 86 1.10 4.46 -13.09
N VAL A 87 2.05 3.52 -12.98
CA VAL A 87 2.54 2.96 -11.69
C VAL A 87 3.34 4.01 -10.90
N CYS A 88 4.10 4.84 -11.62
CA CYS A 88 4.84 5.99 -11.11
C CYS A 88 4.36 7.24 -11.83
N GLY A 89 3.91 8.26 -11.10
CA GLY A 89 3.45 9.51 -11.69
C GLY A 89 3.61 10.69 -10.74
N ASP A 90 3.86 11.87 -11.30
CA ASP A 90 3.99 13.11 -10.53
C ASP A 90 2.66 13.56 -9.90
N ASN A 91 1.54 12.97 -10.35
CA ASN A 91 0.21 13.25 -9.84
C ASN A 91 -0.40 12.00 -9.16
N PRO A 92 -0.37 11.95 -7.82
CA PRO A 92 -0.93 10.85 -7.05
C PRO A 92 -2.41 10.58 -7.28
N THR A 93 -3.18 11.53 -7.80
CA THR A 93 -4.62 11.34 -8.07
C THR A 93 -4.90 10.43 -9.27
N THR A 94 -3.93 10.31 -10.18
CA THR A 94 -4.06 9.60 -11.47
C THR A 94 -3.10 8.42 -11.62
N SER A 95 -2.31 8.12 -10.60
CA SER A 95 -1.28 7.07 -10.62
C SER A 95 -1.42 6.08 -9.48
N GLY A 96 -1.06 4.82 -9.71
CA GLY A 96 -0.98 3.79 -8.69
C GLY A 96 -2.09 2.74 -8.76
N ILE A 97 -2.13 1.86 -7.76
CA ILE A 97 -3.03 0.70 -7.70
C ILE A 97 -4.15 1.01 -6.73
N VAL A 98 -5.39 0.83 -7.19
CA VAL A 98 -6.57 1.05 -6.36
C VAL A 98 -7.13 -0.28 -5.87
N ILE A 99 -7.37 -0.34 -4.57
CA ILE A 99 -8.01 -1.47 -3.91
C ILE A 99 -9.46 -1.08 -3.57
N VAL A 100 -10.39 -1.92 -4.04
CA VAL A 100 -11.83 -1.75 -3.90
C VAL A 100 -12.37 -2.80 -2.93
N ASP A 101 -13.31 -2.40 -2.08
CA ASP A 101 -14.06 -3.26 -1.18
C ASP A 101 -15.46 -3.51 -1.78
N LYS A 102 -15.87 -4.78 -1.89
CA LYS A 102 -17.18 -5.15 -2.46
C LYS A 102 -18.35 -4.59 -1.67
N ASN A 103 -18.17 -4.43 -0.37
CA ASN A 103 -19.22 -3.99 0.53
C ASN A 103 -19.34 -2.46 0.60
N TYR A 104 -18.53 -1.74 -0.17
CA TYR A 104 -18.52 -0.28 -0.19
C TYR A 104 -19.16 0.28 -1.46
N ASP A 105 -20.42 0.71 -1.33
CA ASP A 105 -21.14 1.46 -2.37
C ASP A 105 -20.61 2.91 -2.41
N GLY A 106 -19.53 3.10 -3.17
CA GLY A 106 -18.82 4.37 -3.29
C GLY A 106 -17.48 4.27 -4.02
N GLY A 107 -16.99 3.05 -4.28
CA GLY A 107 -15.84 2.80 -5.13
C GLY A 107 -14.52 2.63 -4.36
N MET A 108 -13.48 3.32 -4.82
CA MET A 108 -12.08 3.16 -4.39
C MET A 108 -11.90 3.40 -2.89
N LYS A 109 -11.32 2.44 -2.15
CA LYS A 109 -11.14 2.55 -0.68
C LYS A 109 -9.70 2.88 -0.30
N LEU A 110 -8.74 2.23 -0.93
CA LEU A 110 -7.32 2.47 -0.75
C LEU A 110 -6.62 2.66 -2.09
N GLN A 111 -5.61 3.52 -2.10
CA GLN A 111 -4.75 3.73 -3.25
C GLN A 111 -3.29 3.60 -2.83
N VAL A 112 -2.56 2.71 -3.48
CA VAL A 112 -1.12 2.55 -3.31
C VAL A 112 -0.43 3.29 -4.44
N VAL A 113 0.44 4.23 -4.10
CA VAL A 113 1.15 5.10 -5.05
C VAL A 113 2.64 4.95 -4.84
N LEU A 114 3.43 5.03 -5.91
CA LEU A 114 4.86 5.22 -5.82
C LEU A 114 5.19 6.70 -6.00
N ASP A 115 5.78 7.33 -4.97
CA ASP A 115 6.16 8.74 -4.99
C ASP A 115 7.67 8.89 -5.23
N LYS A 116 8.01 9.74 -6.21
CA LYS A 116 9.37 10.11 -6.61
C LYS A 116 9.69 11.60 -6.32
N THR A 117 8.71 12.36 -5.84
CA THR A 117 8.77 13.83 -5.86
C THR A 117 9.75 14.36 -4.80
N PHE A 118 10.63 15.28 -5.22
CA PHE A 118 11.62 15.95 -4.36
C PHE A 118 12.57 15.02 -3.59
N GLY A 119 12.95 13.88 -4.19
CA GLY A 119 13.86 12.92 -3.57
C GLY A 119 13.22 12.03 -2.50
N ALA A 120 11.89 12.14 -2.30
CA ALA A 120 11.15 11.07 -1.66
C ALA A 120 11.13 9.87 -2.60
N ASN A 121 11.34 8.69 -2.03
CA ASN A 121 11.48 7.45 -2.76
C ASN A 121 10.75 6.40 -1.92
N GLU A 122 9.45 6.41 -2.06
CA GLU A 122 8.55 5.73 -1.14
C GLU A 122 7.34 5.16 -1.88
N MET A 123 6.81 4.09 -1.32
CA MET A 123 5.42 3.73 -1.57
C MET A 123 4.55 4.42 -0.53
N SER A 124 3.38 4.89 -0.94
CA SER A 124 2.43 5.57 -0.08
C SER A 124 1.07 4.89 -0.18
N ILE A 125 0.45 4.59 0.95
CA ILE A 125 -0.93 4.06 0.98
C ILE A 125 -1.85 5.18 1.46
N ARG A 126 -2.83 5.49 0.63
CA ARG A 126 -3.79 6.57 0.85
C ARG A 126 -5.18 6.01 1.02
N TRP A 127 -5.95 6.64 1.89
CA TRP A 127 -7.38 6.41 1.98
C TRP A 127 -8.10 7.31 0.99
N LYS A 128 -8.93 6.74 0.12
CA LYS A 128 -9.75 7.52 -0.82
C LYS A 128 -11.17 7.57 -0.26
N ASN A 129 -11.68 8.79 -0.07
CA ASN A 129 -12.98 9.19 0.51
C ASN A 129 -13.03 9.47 2.03
N GLY A 130 -13.78 10.53 2.37
CA GLY A 130 -13.95 11.10 3.71
C GLY A 130 -14.84 10.28 4.65
N MET A 131 -14.62 8.98 4.76
CA MET A 131 -15.26 8.23 5.84
C MET A 131 -14.63 8.58 7.19
N VAL A 132 -15.48 9.08 8.07
CA VAL A 132 -15.29 9.08 9.53
C VAL A 132 -15.57 7.65 10.00
N GLY A 133 -14.55 6.79 10.14
CA GLY A 133 -14.82 5.44 10.64
C GLY A 133 -13.67 4.45 10.69
N ASP A 134 -12.58 4.66 9.94
CA ASP A 134 -11.40 3.81 10.05
C ASP A 134 -10.09 4.61 10.03
N GLU A 135 -10.06 5.65 10.86
CA GLU A 135 -8.88 6.50 11.07
C GLU A 135 -7.66 5.73 11.60
N PHE A 136 -7.88 4.51 12.09
CA PHE A 136 -6.84 3.65 12.66
C PHE A 136 -6.31 2.59 11.70
N LEU A 137 -6.99 2.22 10.60
CA LEU A 137 -6.53 1.10 9.75
C LEU A 137 -5.11 1.28 9.23
N LEU A 138 -4.74 2.47 8.76
CA LEU A 138 -3.38 2.72 8.28
C LEU A 138 -2.36 2.67 9.42
N LYS A 139 -2.76 3.04 10.64
CA LYS A 139 -1.93 2.94 11.85
C LYS A 139 -1.80 1.48 12.32
N ASP A 140 -2.88 0.70 12.30
CA ASP A 140 -2.81 -0.73 12.64
C ASP A 140 -1.96 -1.48 11.61
N TYR A 141 -2.09 -1.12 10.33
CA TYR A 141 -1.27 -1.68 9.27
C TYR A 141 0.20 -1.27 9.40
N LEU A 142 0.52 -0.03 9.84
CA LEU A 142 1.88 0.37 10.18
C LEU A 142 2.50 -0.55 11.24
N GLU A 143 1.76 -0.82 12.33
CA GLU A 143 2.25 -1.70 13.41
C GLU A 143 2.44 -3.14 12.91
N TYR A 144 1.48 -3.66 12.13
CA TYR A 144 1.64 -4.96 11.48
C TYR A 144 2.86 -5.00 10.56
N LEU A 145 3.08 -3.97 9.74
CA LEU A 145 4.17 -3.94 8.77
C LEU A 145 5.53 -3.91 9.48
N LYS A 146 5.66 -3.12 10.56
CA LYS A 146 6.86 -3.13 11.42
C LYS A 146 7.09 -4.49 12.06
N GLN A 147 6.04 -5.13 12.57
CA GLN A 147 6.14 -6.47 13.14
C GLN A 147 6.56 -7.50 12.07
N ALA A 148 5.92 -7.48 10.90
CA ALA A 148 6.18 -8.41 9.79
C ALA A 148 7.60 -8.25 9.23
N LEU A 149 8.15 -7.04 9.24
CA LEU A 149 9.56 -6.78 8.93
C LEU A 149 10.48 -7.37 10.00
N ALA A 150 10.17 -7.15 11.29
CA ALA A 150 10.99 -7.63 12.40
C ALA A 150 11.00 -9.16 12.51
N THR A 151 9.90 -9.84 12.17
CA THR A 151 9.78 -11.30 12.21
C THR A 151 10.24 -12.00 10.93
N GLY A 152 10.52 -11.25 9.87
CA GLY A 152 10.88 -11.81 8.55
C GLY A 152 9.70 -12.39 7.77
N GLU A 153 8.45 -12.14 8.16
CA GLU A 153 7.25 -12.59 7.43
C GLU A 153 7.21 -12.04 5.99
N LEU A 154 7.83 -10.87 5.77
CA LEU A 154 7.94 -10.22 4.47
C LEU A 154 9.10 -10.72 3.61
N ALA A 155 9.93 -11.63 4.11
CA ALA A 155 10.96 -12.26 3.28
C ALA A 155 10.30 -13.20 2.25
N SER A 156 10.83 -13.21 1.02
CA SER A 156 10.51 -14.31 0.11
C SER A 156 11.18 -15.57 0.64
N GLU A 157 10.49 -16.72 0.60
CA GLU A 157 11.19 -18.00 0.77
C GLU A 157 12.23 -18.06 -0.35
N GLN A 158 13.50 -18.28 0.01
CA GLN A 158 14.55 -18.45 -0.99
C GLN A 158 14.27 -19.79 -1.68
N ASP A 159 13.89 -19.73 -2.96
CA ASP A 159 14.09 -20.87 -3.88
C ASP A 159 15.58 -21.06 -4.15
#